data_AF-V4XU49-F1
#
_entry.id   AF-V4XU49-F1
#
_cell.length_a   1.000
_cell.length_b   1.000
_cell.length_c   1.000
_cell.angle_alpha   90.00
_cell.angle_beta   90.00
_cell.angle_gamma   90.00
#
_symmetry.space_group_name_H-M   'P 1'
#
loop_
_entity.id
_entity.type
_entity.pdbx_description
1 polymer ?
#
loop_
_entity_poly.entity_id
_entity_poly.type
_entity_poly.pdbx_seq_one_letter_code
_entity_poly.pdbx_strand_id
1 'polypeptide(L)'
;MEDESMSRGYDADNKYRGVPLVTDKSREYLNPRQEVDYREFRRNLAEWLYNVGKNPGKAEGYSDSVVQTTMNRLDLFFRYVWDQEQRYTTSIGTEDADDWMTALAKRDDLSESSCCHYQKAAHKYFKFLRNEKGRDVEWTPTIEFSDPSTNYQVHEYLTREERTRLREAVMDYETIPHYNSLSPEERTRWKKKLAQKLQKPASKVTKQDFLQANSFKYPSMIYVALDIGARPCEINRMNTSWLDLQNSVLRVPKEEAAKNREEWICPLKDETVRILERWLYERDARKNTTGGRRCG
;
A
#
# COMPACT_ATOMS: atom_id res chain seq x y z
N MET A 1 -8.80 27.23 24.68
CA MET A 1 -9.94 26.45 24.13
C MET A 1 -10.34 26.94 22.73
N GLU A 2 -10.22 28.25 22.43
CA GLU A 2 -10.41 28.80 21.07
C GLU A 2 -9.25 28.47 20.09
N ASP A 3 -8.02 28.38 20.60
CA ASP A 3 -6.82 28.09 19.79
C ASP A 3 -6.83 26.64 19.23
N GLU A 4 -7.27 25.67 20.03
CA GLU A 4 -7.45 24.27 19.57
C GLU A 4 -8.64 24.12 18.60
N SER A 5 -9.70 24.91 18.72
CA SER A 5 -10.84 24.85 17.79
C SER A 5 -10.52 25.49 16.44
N MET A 6 -9.75 26.58 16.43
CA MET A 6 -9.25 27.19 15.20
C MET A 6 -8.22 26.29 14.51
N SER A 7 -7.29 25.69 15.27
CA SER A 7 -6.33 24.71 14.75
C SER A 7 -7.01 23.49 14.12
N ARG A 8 -8.05 22.92 14.76
CA ARG A 8 -8.81 21.78 14.21
C ARG A 8 -9.62 22.11 12.95
N GLY A 9 -10.22 23.31 12.88
CA GLY A 9 -10.91 23.77 11.68
C GLY A 9 -9.95 24.00 10.52
N TYR A 10 -8.78 24.58 10.81
CA TYR A 10 -7.71 24.83 9.85
C TYR A 10 -7.14 23.54 9.24
N ASP A 11 -6.93 22.51 10.07
CA ASP A 11 -6.40 21.22 9.62
C ASP A 11 -7.40 20.40 8.79
N ALA A 12 -8.70 20.61 9.01
CA ALA A 12 -9.74 20.03 8.16
C ALA A 12 -9.78 20.71 6.79
N ASP A 13 -9.64 22.04 6.76
CA ASP A 13 -9.68 22.83 5.53
C ASP A 13 -8.41 22.68 4.67
N ASN A 14 -7.28 22.33 5.29
CA ASN A 14 -6.01 22.10 4.60
C ASN A 14 -5.90 20.73 3.91
N LYS A 15 -7.00 19.99 3.77
CA LYS A 15 -7.02 18.69 3.09
C LYS A 15 -8.09 18.62 2.03
N TYR A 16 -7.78 17.97 0.91
CA TYR A 16 -8.76 17.56 -0.09
C TYR A 16 -8.70 16.04 -0.26
N ARG A 17 -9.79 15.35 0.12
CA ARG A 17 -9.87 13.87 0.13
C ARG A 17 -8.67 13.20 0.83
N GLY A 18 -8.22 13.79 1.94
CA GLY A 18 -7.07 13.31 2.73
C GLY A 18 -5.71 13.79 2.25
N VAL A 19 -5.62 14.40 1.06
CA VAL A 19 -4.37 14.96 0.53
C VAL A 19 -4.09 16.33 1.17
N PRO A 20 -2.93 16.55 1.80
CA PRO A 20 -2.56 17.87 2.33
C PRO A 20 -2.36 18.88 1.19
N LEU A 21 -3.04 20.02 1.30
CA LEU A 21 -3.01 21.08 0.31
C LEU A 21 -1.76 21.95 0.47
N VAL A 22 -1.49 22.40 1.69
CA VAL A 22 -0.26 23.10 2.10
C VAL A 22 0.52 22.22 3.07
N THR A 23 1.76 21.90 2.76
CA THR A 23 2.64 21.15 3.67
C THR A 23 3.24 22.08 4.73
N ASP A 24 3.67 21.54 5.86
CA ASP A 24 4.36 22.33 6.90
C ASP A 24 5.61 23.02 6.33
N LYS A 25 6.31 22.35 5.41
CA LYS A 25 7.46 22.93 4.70
C LYS A 25 7.09 24.07 3.78
N SER A 26 5.92 24.06 3.15
CA SER A 26 5.45 25.20 2.36
C SER A 26 4.96 26.34 3.24
N ARG A 27 4.39 26.07 4.42
CA ARG A 27 4.01 27.12 5.37
C ARG A 27 5.20 27.99 5.80
N GLU A 28 6.39 27.41 5.93
CA GLU A 28 7.63 28.14 6.24
C GLU A 28 7.95 29.26 5.21
N TYR A 29 7.48 29.16 3.97
CA TYR A 29 7.71 30.15 2.89
C TYR A 29 6.59 31.17 2.76
N LEU A 30 5.42 30.92 3.34
CA LEU A 30 4.18 31.61 3.00
C LEU A 30 3.75 32.51 4.14
N ASN A 31 3.42 33.76 3.81
CA ASN A 31 2.64 34.59 4.71
C ASN A 31 1.15 34.15 4.70
N PRO A 32 0.32 34.60 5.66
CA PRO A 32 -1.07 34.14 5.76
C PRO A 32 -1.92 34.36 4.50
N ARG A 33 -1.66 35.41 3.71
CA ARG A 33 -2.39 35.68 2.46
C ARG A 33 -1.96 34.72 1.35
N GLN A 34 -0.66 34.48 1.23
CA GLN A 34 -0.09 33.53 0.27
C GLN A 34 -0.49 32.10 0.61
N GLU A 35 -0.62 31.75 1.88
CA GLU A 35 -1.07 30.43 2.29
C GLU A 35 -2.51 30.15 1.86
N VAL A 36 -3.41 31.14 2.00
CA VAL A 36 -4.80 31.02 1.51
C VAL A 36 -4.83 30.85 0.00
N ASP A 37 -4.13 31.69 -0.75
CA ASP A 37 -4.06 31.61 -2.22
C ASP A 37 -3.47 30.27 -2.69
N TYR A 38 -2.35 29.85 -2.09
CA TYR A 38 -1.70 28.59 -2.44
C TYR A 38 -2.58 27.38 -2.12
N ARG A 39 -3.27 27.40 -0.97
CA ARG A 39 -4.21 26.34 -0.59
C ARG A 39 -5.34 26.21 -1.59
N GLU A 40 -5.96 27.31 -2.00
CA GLU A 40 -7.05 27.30 -2.99
C GLU A 40 -6.54 26.86 -4.37
N PHE A 41 -5.36 27.33 -4.79
CA PHE A 41 -4.72 26.84 -6.01
C PHE A 41 -4.51 25.32 -5.98
N ARG A 42 -3.94 24.80 -4.89
CA ARG A 42 -3.67 23.37 -4.67
C ARG A 42 -4.96 22.55 -4.60
N ARG A 43 -6.04 23.11 -4.03
CA ARG A 43 -7.36 22.49 -3.95
C ARG A 43 -7.94 22.28 -5.35
N ASN A 44 -7.95 23.33 -6.18
CA ASN A 44 -8.40 23.25 -7.57
C ASN A 44 -7.60 22.22 -8.38
N LEU A 45 -6.28 22.18 -8.18
CA LEU A 45 -5.42 21.19 -8.83
C LEU A 45 -5.75 19.76 -8.38
N ALA A 46 -5.91 19.54 -7.07
CA ALA A 46 -6.27 18.22 -6.54
C ALA A 46 -7.63 17.76 -7.07
N GLU A 47 -8.63 18.63 -7.02
CA GLU A 47 -9.97 18.36 -7.55
C GLU A 47 -9.92 17.97 -9.02
N TRP A 48 -9.21 18.74 -9.85
CA TRP A 48 -9.03 18.43 -11.26
C TRP A 48 -8.35 17.07 -11.47
N LEU A 49 -7.27 16.79 -10.72
CA LEU A 49 -6.58 15.50 -10.79
C LEU A 49 -7.50 14.33 -10.44
N TYR A 50 -8.39 14.51 -9.46
CA TYR A 50 -9.34 13.49 -9.01
C TYR A 50 -10.51 13.25 -9.95
N ASN A 51 -10.96 14.29 -10.65
CA ASN A 51 -12.18 14.21 -11.44
C ASN A 51 -11.89 13.92 -12.92
N VAL A 52 -10.88 14.58 -13.50
CA VAL A 52 -10.68 14.56 -14.97
C VAL A 52 -9.22 14.48 -15.41
N GLY A 53 -8.26 14.61 -14.49
CA GLY A 53 -6.85 14.84 -14.86
C GLY A 53 -6.18 13.70 -15.62
N LYS A 54 -6.65 12.46 -15.45
CA LYS A 54 -6.08 11.30 -16.15
C LYS A 54 -6.45 11.31 -17.62
N ASN A 55 -7.74 11.44 -17.93
CA ASN A 55 -8.24 11.62 -19.28
C ASN A 55 -9.36 12.68 -19.30
N PRO A 56 -9.02 13.95 -19.59
CA PRO A 56 -9.99 15.03 -19.62
C PRO A 56 -11.14 14.78 -20.59
N GLY A 57 -10.86 14.22 -21.77
CA GLY A 57 -11.87 13.92 -22.79
C GLY A 57 -12.86 12.82 -22.40
N LYS A 58 -12.58 12.04 -21.34
CA LYS A 58 -13.48 11.00 -20.82
C LYS A 58 -13.95 11.28 -19.38
N ALA A 59 -13.64 12.46 -18.85
CA ALA A 59 -13.85 12.78 -17.43
C ALA A 59 -13.33 11.68 -16.48
N GLU A 60 -12.12 11.15 -16.76
CA GLU A 60 -11.49 10.14 -15.92
C GLU A 60 -10.38 10.79 -15.07
N GLY A 61 -10.47 10.64 -13.76
CA GLY A 61 -9.45 11.10 -12.81
C GLY A 61 -8.37 10.07 -12.48
N TYR A 62 -7.39 10.51 -11.69
CA TYR A 62 -6.33 9.67 -11.14
C TYR A 62 -6.76 8.99 -9.82
N SER A 63 -6.10 7.89 -9.46
CA SER A 63 -6.31 7.22 -8.17
C SER A 63 -5.77 8.05 -7.00
N ASP A 64 -6.28 7.80 -5.79
CA ASP A 64 -5.84 8.48 -4.55
C ASP A 64 -4.32 8.50 -4.40
N SER A 65 -3.66 7.36 -4.62
CA SER A 65 -2.20 7.22 -4.53
C SER A 65 -1.46 8.10 -5.55
N VAL A 66 -2.00 8.24 -6.77
CA VAL A 66 -1.38 9.06 -7.81
C VAL A 66 -1.58 10.54 -7.51
N VAL A 67 -2.77 10.95 -7.03
CA VAL A 67 -3.01 12.35 -6.65
C VAL A 67 -2.13 12.73 -5.47
N GLN A 68 -2.12 11.93 -4.39
CA GLN A 68 -1.29 12.18 -3.20
C GLN A 68 0.20 12.35 -3.56
N THR A 69 0.75 11.41 -4.34
CA THR A 69 2.16 11.48 -4.73
C THR A 69 2.45 12.61 -5.72
N THR A 70 1.53 12.94 -6.62
CA THR A 70 1.67 14.09 -7.53
C THR A 70 1.67 15.40 -6.75
N MET A 71 0.72 15.57 -5.82
CA MET A 71 0.62 16.77 -4.98
C MET A 71 1.88 16.97 -4.13
N ASN A 72 2.41 15.92 -3.50
CA ASN A 72 3.66 16.04 -2.74
C ASN A 72 4.87 16.42 -3.61
N ARG A 73 4.97 15.86 -4.82
CA ARG A 73 6.07 16.21 -5.75
C ARG A 73 5.95 17.62 -6.29
N LEU A 74 4.74 18.08 -6.57
CA LEU A 74 4.50 19.45 -6.97
C LEU A 74 4.78 20.42 -5.82
N ASP A 75 4.51 20.07 -4.57
CA ASP A 75 4.89 20.93 -3.43
C ASP A 75 6.41 21.21 -3.41
N LEU A 76 7.23 20.19 -3.68
CA LEU A 76 8.67 20.35 -3.83
C LEU A 76 9.05 21.22 -5.03
N PHE A 77 8.37 21.04 -6.16
CA PHE A 77 8.61 21.86 -7.35
C PHE A 77 8.31 23.34 -7.09
N PHE A 78 7.16 23.66 -6.50
CA PHE A 78 6.77 25.03 -6.20
C PHE A 78 7.75 25.68 -5.22
N ARG A 79 8.15 24.97 -4.16
CA ARG A 79 9.17 25.46 -3.23
C ARG A 79 10.53 25.66 -3.88
N TYR A 80 10.93 24.79 -4.81
CA TYR A 80 12.15 24.99 -5.60
C TYR A 80 12.09 26.31 -6.37
N VAL A 81 10.99 26.60 -7.06
CA VAL A 81 10.82 27.85 -7.80
C VAL A 81 10.79 29.07 -6.87
N TRP A 82 10.10 28.98 -5.72
CA TRP A 82 10.09 30.07 -4.75
C TRP A 82 11.47 30.38 -4.18
N ASP A 83 12.30 29.35 -4.01
CA ASP A 83 13.69 29.49 -3.57
C ASP A 83 14.57 30.11 -4.68
N GLN A 84 14.38 29.73 -5.94
CA GLN A 84 15.15 30.33 -7.05
C GLN A 84 14.75 31.79 -7.30
N GLU A 85 13.45 32.09 -7.33
CA GLU A 85 12.96 33.44 -7.61
C GLU A 85 12.91 34.35 -6.36
N GLN A 86 13.17 33.78 -5.17
CA GLN A 86 13.07 34.47 -3.87
C GLN A 86 11.71 35.16 -3.66
N ARG A 87 10.64 34.56 -4.21
CA ARG A 87 9.26 35.08 -4.09
C ARG A 87 8.22 33.98 -4.25
N TYR A 88 7.04 34.22 -3.67
CA TYR A 88 5.86 33.39 -3.90
C TYR A 88 5.30 33.60 -5.31
N THR A 89 5.03 32.51 -6.02
CA THR A 89 4.29 32.51 -7.28
C THR A 89 3.55 31.18 -7.50
N THR A 90 2.34 31.23 -8.06
CA THR A 90 1.65 30.04 -8.61
C THR A 90 1.76 29.96 -10.12
N SER A 91 2.32 30.99 -10.77
CA SER A 91 2.47 31.05 -12.22
C SER A 91 3.84 30.52 -12.64
N ILE A 92 4.05 29.22 -12.40
CA ILE A 92 5.26 28.51 -12.78
C ILE A 92 5.19 28.14 -14.26
N GLY A 93 6.24 28.47 -15.02
CA GLY A 93 6.40 28.25 -16.45
C GLY A 93 7.24 27.04 -16.80
N THR A 94 7.41 26.78 -18.10
CA THR A 94 8.20 25.65 -18.63
C THR A 94 9.70 25.83 -18.42
N GLU A 95 10.19 27.06 -18.41
CA GLU A 95 11.59 27.38 -18.11
C GLU A 95 11.95 26.96 -16.68
N ASP A 96 11.11 27.30 -15.69
CA ASP A 96 11.26 26.86 -14.30
C ASP A 96 11.28 25.33 -14.17
N ALA A 97 10.51 24.63 -15.01
CA ALA A 97 10.47 23.18 -15.03
C ALA A 97 11.77 22.59 -15.60
N ASP A 98 12.34 23.17 -16.65
CA ASP A 98 13.63 22.75 -17.20
C ASP A 98 14.79 23.06 -16.24
N ASP A 99 14.74 24.19 -15.54
CA ASP A 99 15.69 24.51 -14.47
C ASP A 99 15.59 23.48 -13.34
N TRP A 100 14.37 23.13 -12.95
CA TRP A 100 14.14 22.08 -11.95
C TRP A 100 14.64 20.72 -12.43
N MET A 101 14.44 20.35 -13.70
CA MET A 101 14.99 19.10 -14.25
C MET A 101 16.53 19.11 -14.23
N THR A 102 17.14 20.24 -14.54
CA THR A 102 18.60 20.43 -14.46
C THR A 102 19.11 20.30 -13.02
N ALA A 103 18.39 20.86 -12.05
CA ALA A 103 18.72 20.72 -10.64
C ALA A 103 18.58 19.26 -10.16
N LEU A 104 17.53 18.55 -10.60
CA LEU A 104 17.34 17.13 -10.29
C LEU A 104 18.44 16.25 -10.91
N ALA A 105 18.87 16.53 -12.13
CA ALA A 105 19.92 15.78 -12.82
C ALA A 105 21.28 15.88 -12.11
N LYS A 106 21.51 16.94 -11.33
CA LYS A 106 22.75 17.17 -10.57
C LYS A 106 22.75 16.47 -9.20
N ARG A 107 21.63 15.90 -8.76
CA ARG A 107 21.53 15.21 -7.46
C ARG A 107 22.00 13.77 -7.57
N ASP A 108 22.97 13.42 -6.74
CA ASP A 108 23.53 12.07 -6.63
C ASP A 108 22.73 11.15 -5.71
N ASP A 109 21.88 11.71 -4.85
CA ASP A 109 21.06 10.99 -3.88
C ASP A 109 19.70 10.53 -4.42
N LEU A 110 19.36 10.89 -5.67
CA LEU A 110 18.11 10.51 -6.32
C LEU A 110 18.35 9.51 -7.46
N SER A 111 17.52 8.46 -7.51
CA SER A 111 17.51 7.55 -8.65
C SER A 111 16.87 8.19 -9.88
N GLU A 112 17.28 7.77 -11.07
CA GLU A 112 16.71 8.26 -12.34
C GLU A 112 15.18 8.02 -12.41
N SER A 113 14.72 6.87 -11.92
CA SER A 113 13.28 6.57 -11.78
C SER A 113 12.57 7.60 -10.90
N SER A 114 13.20 8.07 -9.82
CA SER A 114 12.62 9.12 -8.97
C SER A 114 12.52 10.45 -9.72
N CYS A 115 13.58 10.83 -10.46
CA CYS A 115 13.59 12.01 -11.32
C CYS A 115 12.49 11.94 -12.40
N CYS A 116 12.31 10.80 -13.05
CA CYS A 116 11.21 10.54 -13.99
C CYS A 116 9.83 10.76 -13.34
N HIS A 117 9.65 10.36 -12.08
CA HIS A 117 8.40 10.58 -11.37
C HIS A 117 8.16 12.05 -10.98
N TYR A 118 9.21 12.82 -10.69
CA TYR A 118 9.13 14.28 -10.53
C TYR A 118 8.73 14.97 -11.84
N GLN A 119 9.37 14.61 -12.95
CA GLN A 119 9.04 15.10 -14.29
C GLN A 119 7.58 14.80 -14.67
N LYS A 120 7.09 13.57 -14.44
CA LYS A 120 5.68 13.20 -14.64
C LYS A 120 4.71 14.03 -13.79
N ALA A 121 5.13 14.52 -12.62
CA ALA A 121 4.30 15.41 -11.80
C ALA A 121 4.23 16.81 -12.44
N ALA A 122 5.36 17.37 -12.89
CA ALA A 122 5.40 18.64 -13.62
C ALA A 122 4.55 18.60 -14.90
N HIS A 123 4.62 17.53 -15.69
CA HIS A 123 3.73 17.36 -16.85
C HIS A 123 2.25 17.42 -16.50
N LYS A 124 1.82 16.82 -15.37
CA LYS A 124 0.42 16.89 -14.93
C LYS A 124 0.01 18.32 -14.55
N TYR A 125 0.92 19.10 -13.98
CA TYR A 125 0.68 20.51 -13.70
C TYR A 125 0.48 21.33 -14.99
N PHE A 126 1.34 21.18 -16.00
CA PHE A 126 1.12 21.86 -17.29
C PHE A 126 -0.14 21.37 -18.01
N LYS A 127 -0.47 20.08 -17.90
CA LYS A 127 -1.73 19.55 -18.40
C LYS A 127 -2.94 20.19 -17.71
N PHE A 128 -2.88 20.39 -16.39
CA PHE A 128 -3.90 21.13 -15.64
C PHE A 128 -4.01 22.58 -16.12
N LEU A 129 -2.89 23.30 -16.26
CA LEU A 129 -2.89 24.67 -16.77
C LEU A 129 -3.55 24.76 -18.16
N ARG A 130 -3.27 23.80 -19.03
CA ARG A 130 -3.83 23.74 -20.38
C ARG A 130 -5.34 23.52 -20.38
N ASN A 131 -5.80 22.52 -19.64
CA ASN A 131 -7.19 22.07 -19.71
C ASN A 131 -8.12 22.88 -18.81
N GLU A 132 -7.68 23.25 -17.61
CA GLU A 132 -8.54 23.89 -16.60
C GLU A 132 -8.37 25.42 -16.57
N LYS A 133 -7.15 25.91 -16.86
CA LYS A 133 -6.85 27.35 -16.83
C LYS A 133 -6.83 27.98 -18.23
N GLY A 134 -7.10 27.19 -19.28
CA GLY A 134 -7.13 27.65 -20.66
C GLY A 134 -5.81 28.26 -21.14
N ARG A 135 -4.68 27.89 -20.52
CA ARG A 135 -3.36 28.39 -20.92
C ARG A 135 -2.86 27.58 -22.10
N ASP A 136 -2.36 28.25 -23.14
CA ASP A 136 -1.69 27.57 -24.24
C ASP A 136 -0.26 27.19 -23.84
N VAL A 137 -0.14 26.10 -23.08
CA VAL A 137 1.14 25.62 -22.55
C VAL A 137 1.35 24.15 -22.85
N GLU A 138 2.44 23.88 -23.56
CA GLU A 138 2.98 22.56 -23.80
C GLU A 138 4.45 22.54 -23.39
N TRP A 139 4.81 21.52 -22.64
CA TRP A 139 6.16 21.38 -22.12
C TRP A 139 6.80 20.13 -22.72
N THR A 140 7.83 20.36 -23.50
CA THR A 140 8.78 19.35 -23.96
C THR A 140 10.07 19.58 -23.18
N PRO A 141 10.43 18.68 -22.25
CA PRO A 141 11.56 18.90 -21.36
C PRO A 141 12.88 18.86 -22.11
N THR A 142 13.82 19.70 -21.70
CA THR A 142 15.19 19.67 -22.26
C THR A 142 15.96 18.42 -21.82
N ILE A 143 15.73 17.96 -20.59
CA ILE A 143 16.29 16.71 -20.04
C ILE A 143 15.15 15.72 -19.84
N GLU A 144 15.18 14.60 -20.56
CA GLU A 144 14.23 13.50 -20.37
C GLU A 144 14.79 12.45 -19.41
N PHE A 145 14.04 12.15 -18.36
CA PHE A 145 14.39 11.05 -17.45
C PHE A 145 13.63 9.80 -17.86
N SER A 146 14.35 8.68 -17.96
CA SER A 146 13.73 7.39 -18.18
C SER A 146 13.44 6.69 -16.86
N ASP A 147 12.40 5.87 -16.84
CA ASP A 147 12.16 4.97 -15.72
C ASP A 147 12.79 3.61 -16.07
N PRO A 148 14.02 3.31 -15.61
CA PRO A 148 14.67 2.03 -15.91
C PRO A 148 13.89 0.85 -15.34
N SER A 149 12.97 1.06 -14.39
CA SER A 149 12.08 0.01 -13.89
C SER A 149 11.11 -0.53 -14.95
N THR A 150 10.99 0.12 -16.10
CA THR A 150 10.27 -0.43 -17.26
C THR A 150 11.01 -1.63 -17.86
N ASN A 151 12.33 -1.68 -17.71
CA ASN A 151 13.16 -2.84 -18.02
C ASN A 151 13.34 -3.69 -16.74
N TYR A 152 12.28 -4.42 -16.37
CA TYR A 152 12.33 -5.42 -15.29
C TYR A 152 13.36 -6.52 -15.62
N GLN A 153 14.62 -6.32 -15.26
CA GLN A 153 15.51 -7.44 -14.98
C GLN A 153 15.23 -7.84 -13.52
N VAL A 154 14.35 -8.83 -13.34
CA VAL A 154 14.15 -9.45 -12.02
C VAL A 154 15.47 -10.13 -11.66
N HIS A 155 16.29 -9.46 -10.85
CA HIS A 155 17.63 -9.95 -10.55
C HIS A 155 17.61 -11.23 -9.71
N GLU A 156 16.58 -11.42 -8.87
CA GLU A 156 16.48 -12.58 -7.98
C GLU A 156 15.02 -13.05 -7.86
N TYR A 157 14.78 -14.33 -8.13
CA TYR A 157 13.51 -15.00 -7.91
C TYR A 157 13.77 -16.32 -7.19
N LEU A 158 12.80 -16.77 -6.37
CA LEU A 158 12.93 -18.07 -5.72
C LEU A 158 12.91 -19.18 -6.78
N THR A 159 13.97 -19.98 -6.80
CA THR A 159 14.06 -21.18 -7.62
C THR A 159 13.01 -22.20 -7.19
N ARG A 160 12.82 -23.26 -7.98
CA ARG A 160 11.89 -24.34 -7.63
C ARG A 160 12.27 -24.99 -6.30
N GLU A 161 13.56 -25.23 -6.09
CA GLU A 161 14.12 -25.82 -4.88
C GLU A 161 13.92 -24.90 -3.68
N GLU A 162 14.13 -23.59 -3.84
CA GLU A 162 13.89 -22.60 -2.79
C GLU A 162 12.42 -22.51 -2.40
N ARG A 163 11.51 -22.57 -3.37
CA ARG A 163 10.07 -22.63 -3.10
C ARG A 163 9.68 -23.90 -2.34
N THR A 164 10.28 -25.04 -2.67
CA THR A 164 10.08 -26.30 -1.93
C THR A 164 10.57 -26.17 -0.50
N ARG A 165 11.81 -25.68 -0.30
CA ARG A 165 12.37 -25.44 1.04
C ARG A 165 11.50 -24.48 1.87
N LEU A 166 10.94 -23.45 1.25
CA LEU A 166 10.05 -22.51 1.93
C LEU A 166 8.73 -23.17 2.37
N ARG A 167 8.17 -24.05 1.53
CA ARG A 167 6.99 -24.85 1.87
C ARG A 167 7.25 -25.80 3.04
N GLU A 168 8.40 -26.49 3.02
CA GLU A 168 8.80 -27.38 4.12
C GLU A 168 9.06 -26.59 5.40
N ALA A 169 9.80 -25.48 5.32
CA ALA A 169 10.12 -24.66 6.48
C ALA A 169 8.88 -24.07 7.17
N VAL A 170 7.86 -23.65 6.40
CA VAL A 170 6.62 -23.14 7.01
C VAL A 170 5.81 -24.24 7.70
N MET A 171 5.97 -25.50 7.28
CA MET A 171 5.31 -26.63 7.95
C MET A 171 5.93 -26.90 9.33
N ASP A 172 7.21 -26.58 9.53
CA ASP A 172 7.89 -26.70 10.83
C ASP A 172 7.74 -25.43 11.70
N TYR A 173 7.40 -24.30 11.09
CA TYR A 173 7.32 -23.00 11.76
C TYR A 173 6.28 -22.99 12.89
N GLU A 174 6.71 -22.60 14.10
CA GLU A 174 5.89 -22.57 15.32
C GLU A 174 5.19 -23.91 15.68
N THR A 175 5.67 -25.03 15.16
CA THR A 175 5.10 -26.33 15.50
C THR A 175 5.48 -26.77 16.91
N ILE A 176 4.57 -27.53 17.51
CA ILE A 176 4.69 -28.14 18.82
C ILE A 176 4.57 -29.66 18.63
N PRO A 177 5.40 -30.45 19.31
CA PRO A 177 5.31 -31.90 19.25
C PRO A 177 3.94 -32.41 19.68
N HIS A 178 3.56 -33.57 19.13
CA HIS A 178 2.31 -34.21 19.48
C HIS A 178 2.27 -34.56 20.98
N TYR A 179 1.16 -34.30 21.67
CA TYR A 179 1.07 -34.48 23.13
C TYR A 179 1.52 -35.87 23.61
N ASN A 180 1.17 -36.91 22.85
CA ASN A 180 1.48 -38.29 23.20
C ASN A 180 2.96 -38.66 22.97
N SER A 181 3.70 -37.92 22.15
CA SER A 181 5.13 -38.19 21.88
C SER A 181 6.06 -37.57 22.93
N LEU A 182 5.52 -36.79 23.87
CA LEU A 182 6.28 -36.09 24.91
C LEU A 182 6.27 -36.86 26.25
N SER A 183 7.40 -36.80 26.96
CA SER A 183 7.52 -37.25 28.35
C SER A 183 6.70 -36.37 29.31
N PRO A 184 6.42 -36.81 30.55
CA PRO A 184 5.70 -35.99 31.54
C PRO A 184 6.35 -34.62 31.81
N GLU A 185 7.67 -34.56 31.85
CA GLU A 185 8.46 -33.35 32.08
C GLU A 185 8.37 -32.40 30.87
N GLU A 186 8.51 -32.95 29.66
CA GLU A 186 8.39 -32.18 28.43
C GLU A 186 6.97 -31.64 28.23
N ARG A 187 5.94 -32.43 28.58
CA ARG A 187 4.53 -31.97 28.57
C ARG A 187 4.34 -30.78 29.50
N THR A 188 4.94 -30.81 30.68
CA THR A 188 4.85 -29.70 31.65
C THR A 188 5.52 -28.44 31.10
N ARG A 189 6.69 -28.58 30.47
CA ARG A 189 7.40 -27.46 29.81
C ARG A 189 6.57 -26.87 28.66
N TRP A 190 6.00 -27.70 27.80
CA TRP A 190 5.18 -27.24 26.68
C TRP A 190 3.83 -26.66 27.13
N LYS A 191 3.20 -27.21 28.17
CA LYS A 191 2.00 -26.61 28.78
C LYS A 191 2.28 -25.19 29.29
N LYS A 192 3.46 -24.93 29.87
CA LYS A 192 3.84 -23.58 30.31
C LYS A 192 4.00 -22.61 29.13
N LYS A 193 4.65 -23.05 28.04
CA LYS A 193 4.79 -22.25 26.80
C LYS A 193 3.42 -21.95 26.16
N LEU A 194 2.57 -22.96 26.07
CA LEU A 194 1.20 -22.83 25.54
C LEU A 194 0.31 -21.94 26.41
N ALA A 195 0.44 -22.04 27.73
CA ALA A 195 -0.26 -21.18 28.67
C ALA A 195 0.04 -19.69 28.44
N GLN A 196 1.32 -19.36 28.17
CA GLN A 196 1.72 -17.99 27.81
C GLN A 196 1.13 -17.57 26.46
N LYS A 197 1.25 -18.42 25.42
CA LYS A 197 0.73 -18.12 24.06
C LYS A 197 -0.79 -17.94 24.04
N LEU A 198 -1.52 -18.77 24.79
CA LEU A 198 -2.99 -18.78 24.85
C LEU A 198 -3.57 -17.89 25.97
N GLN A 199 -2.70 -17.20 26.73
CA GLN A 199 -3.08 -16.35 27.88
C GLN A 199 -4.05 -17.05 28.85
N LYS A 200 -3.75 -18.29 29.23
CA LYS A 200 -4.58 -19.06 30.16
C LYS A 200 -3.74 -19.84 31.18
N PRO A 201 -4.27 -20.16 32.37
CA PRO A 201 -3.51 -20.91 33.37
C PRO A 201 -3.00 -22.25 32.83
N ALA A 202 -1.77 -22.64 33.19
CA ALA A 202 -1.16 -23.90 32.74
C ALA A 202 -1.99 -25.14 33.11
N SER A 203 -2.72 -25.08 34.23
CA SER A 203 -3.68 -26.12 34.64
C SER A 203 -4.88 -26.28 33.71
N LYS A 204 -5.23 -25.24 32.95
CA LYS A 204 -6.32 -25.23 31.96
C LYS A 204 -5.82 -25.54 30.53
N VAL A 205 -4.56 -25.94 30.36
CA VAL A 205 -4.03 -26.38 29.06
C VAL A 205 -4.32 -27.88 28.87
N THR A 206 -5.09 -28.17 27.84
CA THR A 206 -5.63 -29.48 27.48
C THR A 206 -4.92 -30.04 26.25
N LYS A 207 -5.19 -31.31 25.90
CA LYS A 207 -4.69 -31.92 24.65
C LYS A 207 -5.19 -31.18 23.40
N GLN A 208 -6.38 -30.60 23.46
CA GLN A 208 -6.95 -29.83 22.36
C GLN A 208 -6.14 -28.57 22.06
N ASP A 209 -5.52 -27.97 23.08
CA ASP A 209 -4.65 -26.80 22.89
C ASP A 209 -3.35 -27.12 22.17
N PHE A 210 -2.80 -28.32 22.40
CA PHE A 210 -1.64 -28.80 21.64
C PHE A 210 -2.01 -28.99 20.16
N LEU A 211 -3.20 -29.52 19.88
CA LEU A 211 -3.69 -29.67 18.50
C LEU A 211 -3.94 -28.30 17.83
N GLN A 212 -4.55 -27.36 18.54
CA GLN A 212 -4.88 -26.03 18.00
C GLN A 212 -3.68 -25.08 17.86
N ALA A 213 -2.57 -25.38 18.53
CA ALA A 213 -1.36 -24.57 18.46
C ALA A 213 -0.60 -24.73 17.14
N ASN A 214 -0.72 -25.90 16.51
CA ASN A 214 -0.15 -26.18 15.18
C ASN A 214 -1.09 -25.69 14.09
N SER A 215 -1.30 -24.37 14.04
CA SER A 215 -2.30 -23.79 13.14
C SER A 215 -1.84 -23.77 11.69
N PHE A 216 -2.74 -24.12 10.77
CA PHE A 216 -2.49 -24.02 9.31
C PHE A 216 -2.49 -22.59 8.76
N LYS A 217 -2.59 -21.55 9.61
CA LYS A 217 -2.64 -20.13 9.18
C LYS A 217 -1.43 -19.70 8.35
N TYR A 218 -0.21 -19.93 8.85
CA TYR A 218 1.00 -19.52 8.13
C TYR A 218 1.28 -20.42 6.92
N PRO A 219 1.15 -21.77 7.03
CA PRO A 219 1.20 -22.65 5.87
C PRO A 219 0.23 -22.21 4.76
N SER A 220 -1.04 -21.92 5.08
CA SER A 220 -2.00 -21.51 4.05
C SER A 220 -1.62 -20.21 3.36
N MET A 221 -1.10 -19.23 4.09
CA MET A 221 -0.66 -17.95 3.52
C MET A 221 0.53 -18.13 2.56
N ILE A 222 1.58 -18.84 2.99
CA ILE A 222 2.79 -19.03 2.18
C ILE A 222 2.48 -19.86 0.94
N TYR A 223 1.70 -20.92 1.08
CA TYR A 223 1.34 -21.79 -0.04
C TYR A 223 0.51 -21.05 -1.10
N VAL A 224 -0.50 -20.28 -0.68
CA VAL A 224 -1.30 -19.45 -1.61
C VAL A 224 -0.42 -18.40 -2.29
N ALA A 225 0.45 -17.70 -1.53
CA ALA A 225 1.35 -16.70 -2.11
C ALA A 225 2.27 -17.30 -3.18
N LEU A 226 2.79 -18.51 -2.95
CA LEU A 226 3.65 -19.22 -3.90
C LEU A 226 2.91 -19.76 -5.13
N ASP A 227 1.64 -20.15 -5.00
CA ASP A 227 0.84 -20.68 -6.10
C ASP A 227 0.37 -19.58 -7.04
N ILE A 228 -0.09 -18.45 -6.50
CA ILE A 228 -0.76 -17.42 -7.31
C ILE A 228 0.11 -16.19 -7.57
N GLY A 229 1.25 -16.05 -6.89
CA GLY A 229 2.12 -14.87 -7.03
C GLY A 229 1.44 -13.58 -6.57
N ALA A 230 0.62 -13.65 -5.52
CA ALA A 230 -0.17 -12.53 -5.03
C ALA A 230 0.70 -11.34 -4.63
N ARG A 231 0.26 -10.12 -4.98
CA ARG A 231 0.86 -8.90 -4.45
C ARG A 231 0.56 -8.77 -2.94
N PRO A 232 1.42 -8.12 -2.16
CA PRO A 232 1.17 -7.91 -0.72
C PRO A 232 -0.20 -7.28 -0.41
N CYS A 233 -0.67 -6.35 -1.24
CA CYS A 233 -2.00 -5.75 -1.08
C CYS A 233 -3.15 -6.74 -1.36
N GLU A 234 -2.95 -7.69 -2.29
CA GLU A 234 -3.92 -8.75 -2.58
C GLU A 234 -3.98 -9.74 -1.41
N ILE A 235 -2.84 -10.15 -0.85
CA ILE A 235 -2.77 -10.96 0.38
C ILE A 235 -3.53 -10.29 1.52
N ASN A 236 -3.38 -8.98 1.70
CA ASN A 236 -4.07 -8.25 2.76
C ASN A 236 -5.61 -8.21 2.58
N ARG A 237 -6.09 -8.23 1.34
CA ARG A 237 -7.52 -8.19 0.99
C ARG A 237 -8.17 -9.57 0.92
N MET A 238 -7.38 -10.64 0.85
CA MET A 238 -7.89 -11.99 0.64
C MET A 238 -8.99 -12.36 1.62
N ASN A 239 -10.11 -12.79 1.05
CA ASN A 239 -11.25 -13.30 1.79
C ASN A 239 -11.46 -14.78 1.48
N THR A 240 -12.02 -15.52 2.44
CA THR A 240 -12.39 -16.92 2.25
C THR A 240 -13.52 -17.13 1.27
N SER A 241 -14.34 -16.11 0.98
CA SER A 241 -15.33 -16.17 -0.09
C SER A 241 -14.71 -16.31 -1.48
N TRP A 242 -13.42 -15.99 -1.63
CA TRP A 242 -12.69 -16.14 -2.90
C TRP A 242 -12.22 -17.58 -3.13
N LEU A 243 -12.24 -18.43 -2.10
CA LEU A 243 -11.73 -19.79 -2.17
C LEU A 243 -12.80 -20.72 -2.74
N ASP A 244 -12.57 -21.22 -3.95
CA ASP A 244 -13.37 -22.27 -4.59
C ASP A 244 -12.54 -23.56 -4.57
N LEU A 245 -12.49 -24.16 -3.39
CA LEU A 245 -11.65 -25.35 -3.13
C LEU A 245 -12.15 -26.59 -3.88
N GLN A 246 -13.43 -26.66 -4.22
CA GLN A 246 -14.00 -27.77 -5.01
C GLN A 246 -13.42 -27.81 -6.41
N ASN A 247 -13.15 -26.63 -6.99
CA ASN A 247 -12.55 -26.50 -8.31
C ASN A 247 -11.03 -26.22 -8.24
N SER A 248 -10.41 -26.28 -7.05
CA SER A 248 -8.99 -25.96 -6.83
C SER A 248 -8.59 -24.58 -7.36
N VAL A 249 -9.42 -23.56 -7.17
CA VAL A 249 -9.13 -22.18 -7.63
C VAL A 249 -9.40 -21.12 -6.58
N LEU A 250 -8.68 -20.00 -6.69
CA LEU A 250 -8.97 -18.74 -6.02
C LEU A 250 -9.58 -17.77 -7.02
N ARG A 251 -10.78 -17.25 -6.75
CA ARG A 251 -11.51 -16.29 -7.58
C ARG A 251 -11.39 -14.89 -7.00
N VAL A 252 -10.56 -14.04 -7.62
CA VAL A 252 -10.35 -12.66 -7.18
C VAL A 252 -11.36 -11.74 -7.87
N PRO A 253 -12.28 -11.11 -7.12
CA PRO A 253 -13.24 -10.17 -7.69
C PRO A 253 -12.56 -8.97 -8.34
N LYS A 254 -13.21 -8.43 -9.37
CA LYS A 254 -12.72 -7.28 -10.13
C LYS A 254 -12.46 -6.05 -9.24
N GLU A 255 -13.33 -5.80 -8.27
CA GLU A 255 -13.26 -4.64 -7.37
C GLU A 255 -12.02 -4.68 -6.46
N GLU A 256 -11.50 -5.89 -6.22
CA GLU A 256 -10.45 -6.16 -5.25
C GLU A 256 -9.08 -6.39 -5.93
N ALA A 257 -9.08 -6.57 -7.26
CA ALA A 257 -7.89 -6.74 -8.07
C ALA A 257 -6.99 -5.48 -8.03
N ALA A 258 -5.69 -5.65 -7.76
CA ALA A 258 -4.79 -4.51 -7.55
C ALA A 258 -4.49 -3.68 -8.81
N LYS A 259 -4.59 -4.28 -10.00
CA LYS A 259 -4.30 -3.61 -11.29
C LYS A 259 -5.21 -4.04 -12.45
N ASN A 260 -6.06 -5.06 -12.29
CA ASN A 260 -6.86 -5.60 -13.38
C ASN A 260 -8.29 -5.07 -13.33
N ARG A 261 -8.90 -4.92 -14.51
CA ARG A 261 -10.32 -4.52 -14.65
C ARG A 261 -11.25 -5.73 -14.88
N GLU A 262 -10.77 -6.93 -14.59
CA GLU A 262 -11.46 -8.20 -14.82
C GLU A 262 -11.27 -9.14 -13.63
N GLU A 263 -12.24 -10.04 -13.44
CA GLU A 263 -12.14 -11.14 -12.49
C GLU A 263 -11.00 -12.07 -12.93
N TRP A 264 -10.16 -12.50 -11.99
CA TRP A 264 -9.08 -13.43 -12.29
C TRP A 264 -9.17 -14.67 -11.40
N ILE A 265 -9.23 -15.82 -12.07
CA ILE A 265 -9.18 -17.15 -11.48
C ILE A 265 -7.73 -17.64 -11.44
N CYS A 266 -7.23 -17.91 -10.24
CA CYS A 266 -5.89 -18.45 -10.01
C CYS A 266 -5.97 -19.93 -9.62
N PRO A 267 -5.31 -20.85 -10.35
CA PRO A 267 -5.26 -22.25 -9.97
C PRO A 267 -4.45 -22.45 -8.69
N LEU A 268 -4.91 -23.37 -7.85
CA LEU A 268 -4.25 -23.80 -6.62
C LEU A 268 -3.77 -25.25 -6.80
N LYS A 269 -2.63 -25.58 -6.22
CA LYS A 269 -2.18 -26.97 -6.16
C LYS A 269 -3.01 -27.74 -5.13
N ASP A 270 -3.19 -29.04 -5.36
CA ASP A 270 -3.93 -29.92 -4.44
C ASP A 270 -3.40 -29.88 -3.01
N GLU A 271 -2.08 -29.74 -2.85
CA GLU A 271 -1.45 -29.59 -1.53
C GLU A 271 -1.90 -28.30 -0.83
N THR A 272 -1.96 -27.19 -1.55
CA THR A 272 -2.45 -25.90 -1.07
C THR A 272 -3.93 -25.99 -0.70
N VAL A 273 -4.74 -26.67 -1.52
CA VAL A 273 -6.16 -26.94 -1.24
C VAL A 273 -6.32 -27.69 0.09
N ARG A 274 -5.58 -28.79 0.30
CA ARG A 274 -5.63 -29.54 1.57
C ARG A 274 -5.23 -28.72 2.79
N ILE A 275 -4.25 -27.84 2.66
CA ILE A 275 -3.83 -26.94 3.73
C ILE A 275 -4.92 -25.90 4.02
N LEU A 276 -5.54 -25.35 2.97
CA LEU A 276 -6.64 -24.38 3.09
C LEU A 276 -7.88 -24.98 3.73
N GLU A 277 -8.28 -26.21 3.37
CA GLU A 277 -9.39 -26.93 4.01
C GLU A 277 -9.19 -27.04 5.52
N ARG A 278 -7.98 -27.45 5.94
CA ARG A 278 -7.63 -27.55 7.37
C ARG A 278 -7.65 -26.19 8.06
N TRP A 279 -7.12 -25.16 7.42
CA TRP A 279 -7.14 -23.81 7.97
C TRP A 279 -8.57 -23.24 8.09
N LEU A 280 -9.42 -23.47 7.09
CA LEU A 280 -10.83 -23.05 7.14
C LEU A 280 -11.57 -23.75 8.28
N TYR A 281 -11.36 -25.06 8.44
CA TYR A 281 -11.91 -25.82 9.55
C TYR A 281 -11.45 -25.29 10.92
N GLU A 282 -10.14 -25.03 11.09
CA GLU A 282 -9.62 -24.41 12.31
C GLU A 282 -10.27 -23.04 12.60
N ARG A 283 -10.44 -22.23 11.55
CA ARG A 283 -10.99 -20.88 11.66
C ARG A 283 -12.46 -20.92 12.08
N ASP A 284 -13.24 -21.84 11.52
CA ASP A 284 -14.65 -22.01 11.90
C ASP A 284 -14.79 -22.55 13.33
N ALA A 285 -14.00 -23.56 13.70
CA ALA A 285 -13.99 -24.10 15.05
C ALA A 285 -13.65 -23.03 16.11
N ARG A 286 -12.74 -22.10 15.81
CA ARG A 286 -12.41 -20.97 16.68
C ARG A 286 -13.57 -19.97 16.82
N LYS A 287 -14.30 -19.68 15.74
CA LYS A 287 -15.49 -18.80 15.80
C LYS A 287 -16.57 -19.41 16.70
N ASN A 288 -16.83 -20.71 16.55
CA ASN A 288 -17.83 -21.42 17.34
C ASN A 288 -17.45 -21.52 18.83
N THR A 289 -16.15 -21.62 19.14
CA THR A 289 -15.67 -21.64 20.53
C THR A 289 -15.71 -20.26 21.19
N THR A 290 -15.55 -19.17 20.43
CA THR A 290 -15.54 -17.79 20.94
C THR A 290 -16.96 -17.21 21.07
N GLY A 291 -17.94 -17.74 20.33
CA GLY A 291 -19.36 -17.37 20.42
C GLY A 291 -20.04 -17.64 21.77
N GLY A 292 -19.38 -18.37 22.68
CA GLY A 292 -19.79 -18.56 24.08
C GLY A 292 -19.27 -17.52 25.07
N ARG A 293 -18.50 -16.52 24.62
CA ARG A 293 -18.07 -15.37 25.44
C ARG A 293 -18.49 -14.06 24.79
N ARG A 294 -19.80 -13.76 24.84
CA ARG A 294 -20.24 -12.37 24.96
C ARG A 294 -20.07 -12.00 26.43
N CYS A 295 -18.93 -11.43 26.79
CA CYS A 295 -18.88 -10.57 27.96
C CYS A 295 -19.29 -9.17 27.49
N GLY A 296 -20.34 -8.64 28.10
CA GLY A 296 -20.68 -7.22 28.02
C GLY A 296 -19.68 -6.34 28.74
#